data_AF-A0A379TB27-F1
#
_entry.id   AF-A0A379TB27-F1
#
_cell.length_a   1.000
_cell.length_b   1.000
_cell.length_c   1.000
_cell.angle_alpha   90.00
_cell.angle_beta   90.00
_cell.angle_gamma   90.00
#
_symmetry.space_group_name_H-M   'P 1'
#
loop_
_entity.id
_entity.type
_entity.pdbx_description
1 polymer ?
#
loop_
_entity_poly.entity_id
_entity_poly.type
_entity_poly.pdbx_seq_one_letter_code
_entity_poly.pdbx_strand_id
1 'polypeptide(L)'
;MNNTYAFAMQRKRAEAENITTISQMVAKIEQVRQNDPDHNWMLGLDLEFAGRSDGMKPLQQAYQMQLDRPQIRQMDPGLVYNAVRDGLVDAGLVYTTDGRGERV
;
A
#
# COMPACT_ATOMS: atom_id res chain seq x y z
N MET A 1 -18.51 -3.24 -10.63
CA MET A 1 -17.70 -2.12 -10.12
C MET A 1 -16.24 -2.52 -10.22
N ASN A 2 -15.52 -2.04 -11.25
CA ASN A 2 -14.06 -2.20 -11.34
C ASN A 2 -13.42 -1.04 -10.59
N ASN A 3 -13.38 -1.14 -9.27
CA ASN A 3 -12.60 -0.22 -8.46
C ASN A 3 -11.14 -0.68 -8.55
N THR A 4 -10.39 -0.15 -9.51
CA THR A 4 -8.97 -0.48 -9.68
C THR A 4 -8.21 0.12 -8.49
N TYR A 5 -7.81 -0.73 -7.55
CA TYR A 5 -7.03 -0.33 -6.38
C TYR A 5 -5.63 0.11 -6.80
N ALA A 6 -5.13 1.18 -6.21
CA ALA A 6 -3.75 1.63 -6.39
C ALA A 6 -3.11 1.92 -5.03
N PHE A 7 -1.78 1.95 -5.00
CA PHE A 7 -1.02 2.39 -3.85
C PHE A 7 -0.28 3.68 -4.19
N ALA A 8 -0.37 4.66 -3.30
CA ALA A 8 0.44 5.86 -3.34
C ALA A 8 1.64 5.70 -2.41
N MET A 9 2.79 6.22 -2.83
CA MET A 9 3.99 6.29 -2.02
C MET A 9 4.71 7.63 -2.21
N GLN A 10 5.66 7.94 -1.34
CA GLN A 10 6.49 9.11 -1.55
C GLN A 10 7.34 8.94 -2.80
N ARG A 11 7.28 9.93 -3.71
CA ARG A 11 8.07 9.92 -4.95
C ARG A 11 9.56 9.64 -4.69
N LYS A 12 10.15 10.30 -3.70
CA LYS A 12 11.57 10.11 -3.34
C LYS A 12 11.90 8.65 -3.00
N ARG A 13 10.99 7.96 -2.32
CA ARG A 13 11.14 6.53 -1.98
C ARG A 13 10.92 5.66 -3.20
N ALA A 14 9.89 5.94 -4.00
CA ALA A 14 9.62 5.24 -5.25
C ALA A 14 10.85 5.27 -6.17
N GLU A 15 11.48 6.44 -6.30
CA GLU A 15 12.70 6.64 -7.09
C GLU A 15 13.91 5.92 -6.48
N ALA A 16 14.11 6.04 -5.16
CA ALA A 16 15.24 5.39 -4.47
C ALA A 16 15.16 3.85 -4.56
N GLU A 17 13.96 3.29 -4.43
CA GLU A 17 13.71 1.86 -4.43
C GLU A 17 13.38 1.31 -5.84
N ASN A 18 13.34 2.18 -6.86
CA ASN A 18 12.98 1.84 -8.25
C ASN A 18 11.61 1.16 -8.36
N ILE A 19 10.63 1.63 -7.59
CA ILE A 19 9.28 1.08 -7.56
C ILE A 19 8.36 1.94 -8.45
N THR A 20 7.81 1.31 -9.48
CA THR A 20 6.82 1.92 -10.39
C THR A 20 5.57 1.06 -10.54
N THR A 21 5.52 -0.11 -9.90
CA THR A 21 4.41 -1.07 -9.96
C THR A 21 4.11 -1.65 -8.58
N ILE A 22 2.87 -2.09 -8.37
CA ILE A 22 2.46 -2.75 -7.13
C ILE A 22 3.30 -4.01 -6.89
N SER A 23 3.59 -4.79 -7.93
CA SER A 23 4.42 -6.01 -7.80
C SER A 23 5.83 -5.72 -7.28
N GLN A 24 6.46 -4.62 -7.72
CA GLN A 24 7.77 -4.21 -7.19
C GLN A 24 7.69 -3.74 -5.75
N MET A 25 6.63 -3.00 -5.39
CA MET A 25 6.38 -2.61 -4.00
C MET A 25 6.24 -3.85 -3.11
N VAL A 26 5.41 -4.83 -3.51
CA VAL A 26 5.22 -6.07 -2.76
C VAL A 26 6.52 -6.85 -2.66
N ALA A 27 7.27 -7.00 -3.75
CA ALA A 27 8.57 -7.66 -3.72
C ALA A 27 9.54 -6.98 -2.74
N LYS A 28 9.53 -5.65 -2.66
CA LYS A 28 10.35 -4.91 -1.68
C LYS A 28 9.90 -5.15 -0.24
N ILE A 29 8.59 -5.14 0.03
CA ILE A 29 8.03 -5.43 1.37
C ILE A 29 8.39 -6.85 1.80
N GLU A 30 8.27 -7.84 0.90
CA GLU A 30 8.65 -9.22 1.14
C GLU A 30 10.16 -9.34 1.42
N GLN A 31 10.98 -8.63 0.64
CA GLN A 31 12.42 -8.58 0.84
C GLN A 31 12.76 -7.99 2.21
N VAL A 32 12.13 -6.89 2.62
CA VAL A 32 12.35 -6.30 3.94
C VAL A 32 11.88 -7.27 5.02
N ARG A 33 10.73 -7.95 4.87
CA ARG A 33 10.28 -8.96 5.84
C ARG A 33 11.30 -10.06 6.09
N GLN A 34 11.98 -10.52 5.03
CA GLN A 34 12.97 -11.59 5.14
C GLN A 34 14.29 -11.14 5.78
N ASN A 35 14.64 -9.86 5.65
CA ASN A 35 15.92 -9.32 6.14
C ASN A 35 15.78 -8.61 7.50
N ASP A 36 14.70 -7.87 7.71
CA ASP A 36 14.41 -7.05 8.89
C ASP A 36 12.89 -7.00 9.15
N PRO A 37 12.31 -8.08 9.71
CA PRO A 37 10.87 -8.17 9.95
C PRO A 37 10.35 -7.14 10.96
N ASP A 38 11.19 -6.68 11.89
CA ASP A 38 10.82 -5.70 12.93
C ASP A 38 10.68 -4.27 12.37
N HIS A 39 11.35 -3.93 11.26
CA HIS A 39 11.27 -2.63 10.59
C HIS A 39 10.63 -2.70 9.20
N ASN A 40 9.68 -3.62 9.04
CA ASN A 40 8.96 -3.72 7.78
C ASN A 40 8.10 -2.48 7.49
N TRP A 41 7.78 -2.27 6.22
CA TRP A 41 7.02 -1.12 5.75
C TRP A 41 5.62 -1.11 6.34
N MET A 42 5.18 0.08 6.72
CA MET A 42 3.86 0.35 7.25
C MET A 42 2.94 0.86 6.14
N LEU A 43 1.77 0.26 6.00
CA LEU A 43 0.79 0.58 4.99
C LEU A 43 -0.43 1.28 5.59
N GLY A 44 -0.79 2.42 5.02
CA GLY A 44 -2.03 3.11 5.33
C GLY A 44 -3.19 2.51 4.55
N LEU A 45 -4.08 1.78 5.23
CA LEU A 45 -5.28 1.21 4.63
C LEU A 45 -6.51 1.80 5.29
N ASP A 46 -7.57 1.97 4.49
CA ASP A 46 -8.87 2.30 5.02
C ASP A 46 -9.42 1.14 5.91
N LEU A 47 -10.17 1.51 6.95
CA LEU A 47 -10.77 0.57 7.90
C LEU A 47 -11.73 -0.40 7.21
N GLU A 48 -12.56 0.09 6.30
CA GLU A 48 -13.49 -0.75 5.55
C GLU A 48 -12.73 -1.70 4.63
N PHE A 49 -11.67 -1.23 3.97
CA PHE A 49 -10.86 -2.08 3.08
C PHE A 49 -10.10 -3.18 3.85
N ALA A 50 -9.50 -2.84 5.00
CA ALA A 50 -8.74 -3.78 5.82
C ALA A 50 -9.65 -4.84 6.49
N GLY A 51 -10.89 -4.48 6.82
CA GLY A 51 -11.88 -5.39 7.42
C GLY A 51 -12.63 -6.25 6.41
N ARG A 52 -12.58 -5.91 5.12
CA ARG A 52 -13.36 -6.59 4.07
C ARG A 52 -12.64 -7.80 3.49
N SER A 53 -13.31 -8.95 3.58
CA SER A 53 -12.92 -10.19 2.91
C SER A 53 -12.79 -10.04 1.39
N ASP A 54 -13.49 -9.08 0.80
CA ASP A 54 -13.52 -8.80 -0.65
C ASP A 54 -12.61 -7.63 -1.06
N GLY A 55 -11.95 -6.95 -0.13
CA GLY A 55 -10.98 -5.89 -0.43
C GLY A 55 -9.54 -6.40 -0.40
N MET A 56 -9.08 -6.79 0.78
CA MET A 56 -7.71 -7.25 1.03
C MET A 56 -7.39 -8.57 0.31
N LYS A 57 -8.30 -9.54 0.36
CA LYS A 57 -8.03 -10.92 -0.09
C LYS A 57 -7.70 -11.01 -1.59
N PRO A 58 -8.45 -10.35 -2.50
CA PRO A 58 -8.09 -10.34 -3.93
C PRO A 58 -6.73 -9.70 -4.18
N LEU A 59 -6.35 -8.66 -3.44
CA LEU A 59 -5.06 -7.99 -3.58
C LEU A 59 -3.90 -8.88 -3.12
N GLN A 60 -4.07 -9.54 -1.97
CA GLN A 60 -3.13 -10.54 -1.48
C GLN A 60 -2.98 -11.70 -2.46
N GLN A 61 -4.07 -12.16 -3.09
CA GLN A 61 -4.01 -13.23 -4.09
C GLN A 61 -3.38 -12.77 -5.41
N ALA A 62 -3.70 -11.57 -5.88
CA ALA A 62 -3.20 -11.05 -7.15
C ALA A 62 -1.70 -10.77 -7.11
N TYR A 63 -1.18 -10.25 -5.99
CA TYR A 63 0.22 -9.86 -5.85
C TYR A 63 1.03 -10.76 -4.91
N GLN A 64 0.43 -11.85 -4.40
CA GLN A 64 1.04 -12.73 -3.39
C GLN A 64 1.54 -11.97 -2.14
N MET A 65 0.86 -10.89 -1.81
CA MET A 65 1.25 -9.98 -0.76
C MET A 65 0.88 -10.56 0.61
N GLN A 66 1.86 -10.80 1.47
CA GLN A 66 1.61 -11.17 2.86
C GLN A 66 1.70 -9.91 3.71
N LEU A 67 0.57 -9.53 4.30
CA LEU A 67 0.50 -8.40 5.21
C LEU A 67 0.13 -8.87 6.59
N ASP A 68 1.03 -8.62 7.53
CA ASP A 68 0.78 -8.83 8.93
C ASP A 68 -0.01 -7.65 9.50
N ARG A 69 -0.91 -7.93 10.46
CA ARG A 69 -1.66 -6.89 11.19
C ARG A 69 -0.81 -5.71 11.68
N PRO A 70 0.39 -5.89 12.27
CA PRO A 70 1.24 -4.76 12.70
C PRO A 70 1.69 -3.83 11.57
N GLN A 71 1.73 -4.31 10.32
CA GLN A 71 2.10 -3.47 9.17
C GLN A 71 0.95 -2.62 8.66
N ILE A 72 -0.29 -2.95 9.04
CA ILE A 72 -1.48 -2.26 8.58
C ILE A 72 -1.84 -1.17 9.58
N ARG A 73 -1.68 0.07 9.16
CA ARG A 73 -2.19 1.23 9.88
C ARG A 73 -3.54 1.63 9.32
N GLN A 74 -4.58 1.37 10.11
CA GLN A 74 -5.95 1.73 9.77
C GLN A 74 -6.17 3.22 9.97
N MET A 75 -6.74 3.90 8.97
CA MET A 75 -7.06 5.32 9.02
C MET A 75 -8.13 5.69 8.00
N ASP A 76 -8.79 6.83 8.16
CA ASP A 76 -9.73 7.33 7.16
C ASP A 76 -9.07 7.49 5.78
N PRO A 77 -9.81 7.22 4.68
CA PRO A 77 -9.26 7.26 3.32
C PRO A 77 -8.77 8.68 2.94
N GLY A 78 -9.42 9.72 3.47
CA GLY A 78 -8.98 11.10 3.31
C GLY A 78 -7.68 11.45 4.05
N LEU A 79 -7.28 10.62 5.02
CA LEU A 79 -6.02 10.79 5.77
C LEU A 79 -4.87 9.99 5.17
N VAL A 80 -5.14 8.93 4.39
CA VAL A 80 -4.10 8.10 3.77
C VAL A 80 -3.14 8.95 2.93
N TYR A 81 -3.65 9.88 2.13
CA TYR A 81 -2.80 10.76 1.32
C TYR A 81 -1.87 11.63 2.17
N ASN A 82 -2.40 12.22 3.24
CA ASN A 82 -1.60 13.02 4.17
C ASN A 82 -0.58 12.15 4.90
N ALA A 83 -0.96 10.95 5.34
CA ALA A 83 -0.07 10.02 6.02
C ALA A 83 1.11 9.59 5.15
N VAL A 84 0.88 9.31 3.86
CA VAL A 84 1.95 9.03 2.89
C VAL A 84 2.83 10.27 2.69
N ARG A 85 2.21 11.45 2.50
CA ARG A 85 2.94 12.71 2.30
C ARG A 85 3.83 13.05 3.49
N ASP A 86 3.31 12.91 4.70
CA ASP A 86 3.99 13.27 5.95
C ASP A 86 4.92 12.14 6.45
N GLY A 87 4.97 11.00 5.74
CA GLY A 87 5.86 9.88 6.06
C GLY A 87 5.43 9.07 7.29
N LEU A 88 4.17 9.20 7.69
CA LEU A 88 3.59 8.41 8.77
C LEU A 88 3.39 6.94 8.34
N VAL A 89 3.26 6.70 7.03
CA VAL A 89 3.22 5.37 6.40
C VAL A 89 4.07 5.39 5.14
N ASP A 90 4.60 4.23 4.75
CA ASP A 90 5.50 4.09 3.60
C ASP A 90 4.74 4.04 2.27
N ALA A 91 3.55 3.42 2.28
CA ALA A 91 2.61 3.45 1.17
C ALA A 91 1.17 3.42 1.68
N GLY A 92 0.23 3.87 0.86
CA GLY A 92 -1.17 3.99 1.25
C GLY A 92 -2.12 3.62 0.12
N LEU A 93 -3.22 2.94 0.46
CA LEU A 93 -4.24 2.58 -0.52
C LEU A 93 -4.98 3.83 -1.01
N VAL A 94 -5.04 3.99 -2.33
CA VAL A 94 -5.77 5.05 -3.01
C VAL A 94 -6.71 4.45 -4.06
N TYR A 95 -7.85 5.10 -4.27
CA TYR A 95 -8.84 4.67 -5.26
C TYR A 95 -8.64 5.46 -6.55
N THR A 96 -8.48 4.76 -7.68
CA THR A 96 -8.30 5.39 -9.00
C THR A 96 -9.58 5.99 -9.59
N THR A 97 -10.70 5.94 -8.88
CA THR A 97 -11.97 6.55 -9.28
C THR A 97 -11.94 8.07 -9.31
N ASP A 98 -10.93 8.72 -8.72
CA ASP A 98 -10.70 10.16 -8.89
C ASP A 98 -9.79 10.42 -10.09
N GLY A 99 -10.34 10.29 -11.31
CA GLY A 99 -9.98 11.03 -12.53
C GLY A 99 -8.50 11.26 -12.92
N ARG A 100 -7.54 10.56 -12.33
CA ARG A 100 -6.10 10.75 -12.54
C ARG A 100 -5.49 9.37 -12.75
N GLY A 101 -5.43 9.02 -14.03
CA GLY A 101 -4.94 7.74 -14.50
C GLY A 101 -3.55 7.40 -13.97
N GLU A 102 -3.33 6.09 -13.88
CA GLU A 102 -2.06 5.39 -13.67
C GLU A 102 -0.86 6.27 -13.36
N ARG A 103 -0.50 6.31 -12.07
CA ARG A 103 0.89 6.39 -11.64
C ARG A 103 1.02 6.15 -10.15
N VAL A 104 1.95 5.26 -9.81
CA VAL A 104 2.53 5.07 -8.49
C VAL A 104 3.43 6.26 -8.17
#